data_AF-A0A8S0W256-F1
#
_entry.id   AF-A0A8S0W256-F1
#
_cell.length_a   1.000
_cell.length_b   1.000
_cell.length_c   1.000
_cell.angle_alpha   90.00
_cell.angle_beta   90.00
_cell.angle_gamma   90.00
#
_symmetry.space_group_name_H-M   'P 1'
#
loop_
_entity.id
_entity.type
_entity.pdbx_description
1 polymer ?
#
loop_
_entity_poly.entity_id
_entity_poly.type
_entity_poly.pdbx_seq_one_letter_code
_entity_poly.pdbx_strand_id
1 'polypeptide(L)'
;MTTAAGGLWDMCHRAGVITFVGAGGKTTAVRQVTEEIDRSGFSVIASTTTKVFPDCRFGLWRSGDVPPGSEAASPCFWYAEYIEDEGKWRGPSVQTLDRAVAAQRQAGVGKSCWVIEGDGARGKKLKLWRTDEPQIPRLTECAVLVFSSGLWGNLIRERDVHRAEIFPALTGSIWNAGVTWRYLRISPVFNSLYRDMAWVVFANGPVFPKAPGNGMSEGAVLSRLGDLSRTEPDWLRRVEGPRHLRLAMGDAKEGRALWYDLW
;
A
#
# COMPACT_ATOMS: atom_id res chain seq x y z
N MET A 1 -21.73 -4.51 -3.48
CA MET A 1 -20.55 -4.48 -4.36
C MET A 1 -20.67 -3.30 -5.31
N THR A 2 -19.72 -2.38 -5.28
CA THR A 2 -19.75 -1.09 -5.99
C THR A 2 -18.44 -0.84 -6.71
N THR A 3 -18.50 -0.34 -7.93
CA THR A 3 -17.32 0.10 -8.69
C THR A 3 -17.20 1.61 -8.63
N ALA A 4 -15.98 2.12 -8.45
CA ALA A 4 -15.71 3.55 -8.55
C ALA A 4 -14.29 3.82 -9.07
N ALA A 5 -14.02 5.08 -9.37
CA ALA A 5 -12.74 5.58 -9.86
C ALA A 5 -12.40 6.90 -9.16
N GLY A 6 -11.12 7.20 -9.02
CA GLY A 6 -10.68 8.44 -8.37
C GLY A 6 -9.19 8.47 -8.11
N GLY A 7 -8.81 9.37 -7.20
CA GLY A 7 -7.44 9.48 -6.70
C GLY A 7 -7.01 8.28 -5.86
N LEU A 8 -5.74 8.22 -5.49
CA LEU A 8 -5.27 7.16 -4.59
C LEU A 8 -5.74 7.39 -3.15
N TRP A 9 -6.00 8.63 -2.74
CA TRP A 9 -6.56 8.89 -1.42
C TRP A 9 -8.05 8.49 -1.36
N ASP A 10 -8.80 8.72 -2.43
CA ASP A 10 -10.19 8.22 -2.58
C ASP A 10 -10.23 6.68 -2.53
N MET A 11 -9.29 6.02 -3.22
CA MET A 11 -9.12 4.57 -3.16
C MET A 11 -8.88 4.08 -1.72
N CYS A 12 -8.19 4.87 -0.90
CA CYS A 12 -7.93 4.59 0.52
C CYS A 12 -9.02 5.10 1.47
N HIS A 13 -10.26 5.29 0.98
CA HIS A 13 -11.41 5.77 1.77
C HIS A 13 -11.17 7.14 2.44
N ARG A 14 -10.24 7.94 1.92
CA ARG A 14 -9.77 9.18 2.54
C ARG A 14 -9.33 9.00 4.01
N ALA A 15 -8.81 7.81 4.34
CA ALA A 15 -8.32 7.50 5.67
C ALA A 15 -7.25 8.50 6.13
N GLY A 16 -7.25 8.80 7.42
CA GLY A 16 -6.28 9.66 8.08
C GLY A 16 -4.97 8.94 8.37
N VAL A 17 -4.94 7.60 8.42
CA VAL A 17 -3.71 6.82 8.60
C VAL A 17 -3.66 5.67 7.60
N ILE A 18 -2.75 5.76 6.65
CA ILE A 18 -2.63 4.83 5.52
C ILE A 18 -1.27 4.16 5.57
N THR A 19 -1.22 2.82 5.46
CA THR A 19 0.05 2.08 5.35
C THR A 19 0.11 1.26 4.08
N PHE A 20 1.16 1.47 3.27
CA PHE A 20 1.44 0.70 2.05
C PHE A 20 2.42 -0.44 2.36
N VAL A 21 2.03 -1.69 2.06
CA VAL A 21 2.84 -2.90 2.23
C VAL A 21 2.99 -3.67 0.91
N GLY A 22 3.88 -4.66 0.87
CA GLY A 22 4.11 -5.47 -0.34
C GLY A 22 5.21 -4.92 -1.26
N ALA A 23 4.95 -4.88 -2.58
CA ALA A 23 5.96 -4.63 -3.61
C ALA A 23 5.39 -3.87 -4.83
N GLY A 24 6.21 -3.55 -5.83
CA GLY A 24 5.71 -2.97 -7.07
C GLY A 24 5.27 -1.51 -7.00
N GLY A 25 6.05 -0.64 -6.33
CA GLY A 25 5.88 0.81 -6.41
C GLY A 25 5.30 1.50 -5.17
N LYS A 26 5.50 0.94 -3.98
CA LYS A 26 5.03 1.52 -2.70
C LYS A 26 5.49 2.95 -2.48
N THR A 27 6.79 3.22 -2.60
CA THR A 27 7.34 4.57 -2.46
C THR A 27 6.68 5.57 -3.41
N THR A 28 6.37 5.14 -4.64
CA THR A 28 5.63 5.97 -5.60
C THR A 28 4.19 6.24 -5.14
N ALA A 29 3.49 5.22 -4.62
CA ALA A 29 2.13 5.38 -4.10
C ALA A 29 2.10 6.26 -2.85
N VAL A 30 3.03 6.07 -1.91
CA VAL A 30 3.19 6.91 -0.72
C VAL A 30 3.40 8.36 -1.12
N ARG A 31 4.32 8.62 -2.06
CA ARG A 31 4.54 9.97 -2.58
C ARG A 31 3.27 10.58 -3.16
N GLN A 32 2.62 9.86 -4.07
CA GLN A 32 1.44 10.36 -4.77
C GLN A 32 0.29 10.68 -3.82
N VAL A 33 0.03 9.79 -2.85
CA VAL A 33 -1.04 9.98 -1.85
C VAL A 33 -0.71 11.14 -0.92
N THR A 34 0.56 11.28 -0.52
CA THR A 34 1.02 12.42 0.29
C THR A 34 0.77 13.74 -0.44
N GLU A 35 1.15 13.84 -1.72
CA GLU A 35 0.91 15.03 -2.55
C GLU A 35 -0.58 15.28 -2.83
N GLU A 36 -1.41 14.23 -2.92
CA GLU A 36 -2.86 14.34 -3.10
C GLU A 36 -3.57 14.87 -1.84
N ILE A 37 -3.15 14.40 -0.67
CA ILE A 37 -3.64 14.87 0.63
C ILE A 37 -3.27 16.34 0.85
N ASP A 38 -2.00 16.69 0.62
CA ASP A 38 -1.51 18.06 0.78
C ASP A 38 -2.22 19.06 -0.13
N ARG A 39 -2.40 18.71 -1.43
CA ARG A 39 -3.20 19.51 -2.37
C ARG A 39 -4.67 19.64 -1.98
N SER A 40 -5.20 18.73 -1.17
CA SER A 40 -6.56 18.80 -0.63
C SER A 40 -6.67 19.67 0.62
N GLY A 41 -5.57 20.31 1.06
CA GLY A 41 -5.53 21.21 2.21
C GLY A 41 -5.44 20.50 3.57
N PHE A 42 -4.92 19.27 3.58
CA PHE A 42 -4.67 18.49 4.79
C PHE A 42 -3.16 18.46 5.06
N SER A 43 -2.75 18.62 6.31
CA SER A 43 -1.35 18.41 6.66
C SER A 43 -1.02 16.92 6.61
N VAL A 44 0.20 16.57 6.19
CA VAL A 44 0.55 15.17 6.02
C VAL A 44 1.98 14.85 6.45
N ILE A 45 2.09 13.78 7.23
CA ILE A 45 3.36 13.20 7.64
C ILE A 45 3.54 11.87 6.91
N ALA A 46 4.50 11.83 6.00
CA ALA A 46 4.97 10.61 5.39
C ALA A 46 6.03 9.95 6.30
N SER A 47 6.05 8.62 6.38
CA SER A 47 7.09 7.89 7.11
C SER A 47 7.27 6.47 6.57
N THR A 48 8.11 5.68 7.22
CA THR A 48 8.30 4.26 6.94
C THR A 48 8.47 3.46 8.22
N THR A 49 8.13 2.17 8.20
CA THR A 49 8.45 1.23 9.30
C THR A 49 9.73 0.44 9.04
N THR A 50 10.42 0.70 7.92
CA THR A 50 11.63 -0.04 7.51
C THR A 50 12.71 0.92 6.99
N LYS A 51 13.63 0.42 6.16
CA LYS A 51 14.66 1.21 5.49
C LYS A 51 14.15 1.61 4.10
N VAL A 52 14.17 2.90 3.80
CA VAL A 52 13.78 3.45 2.49
C VAL A 52 14.92 4.26 1.89
N PHE A 53 14.92 4.37 0.56
CA PHE A 53 15.82 5.32 -0.08
C PHE A 53 15.36 6.75 0.20
N PRO A 54 16.28 7.70 0.41
CA PRO A 54 15.96 9.11 0.58
C PRO A 54 15.06 9.63 -0.54
N ASP A 55 13.98 10.31 -0.16
CA ASP A 55 13.13 11.09 -1.06
C ASP A 55 13.00 12.52 -0.51
N CYS A 56 13.84 13.42 -1.01
CA CYS A 56 13.94 14.80 -0.54
C CYS A 56 12.90 15.75 -1.16
N ARG A 57 11.78 15.21 -1.67
CA ARG A 57 10.68 16.00 -2.23
C ARG A 57 9.83 16.71 -1.17
N PHE A 58 9.88 16.22 0.06
CA PHE A 58 9.14 16.74 1.20
C PHE A 58 10.07 17.44 2.18
N GLY A 59 9.51 18.26 3.07
CA GLY A 59 10.25 18.74 4.23
C GLY A 59 10.77 17.54 5.03
N LEU A 60 11.99 17.61 5.55
CA LEU A 60 12.60 16.47 6.24
C LEU A 60 12.57 16.68 7.75
N TRP A 61 12.07 15.68 8.48
CA TRP A 61 12.16 15.63 9.93
C TRP A 61 13.00 14.43 10.36
N ARG A 62 14.28 14.70 10.67
CA ARG A 62 15.23 13.70 11.18
C ARG A 62 15.24 13.74 12.70
N SER A 63 14.45 12.89 13.34
CA SER A 63 14.46 12.73 14.79
C SER A 63 13.86 11.39 15.21
N GLY A 64 14.30 10.86 16.34
CA GLY A 64 13.58 9.78 17.02
C GLY A 64 12.22 10.23 17.57
N ASP A 65 12.07 11.54 17.78
CA ASP A 65 10.85 12.17 18.28
C ASP A 65 9.90 12.57 17.14
N VAL A 66 8.63 12.66 17.50
CA VAL A 66 7.52 12.99 16.58
C VAL A 66 7.69 14.40 16.01
N PRO A 67 7.42 14.63 14.71
CA PRO A 67 7.36 15.99 14.17
C PRO A 67 6.38 16.88 14.95
N PRO A 68 6.75 18.13 15.28
CA PRO A 68 5.86 19.05 15.96
C PRO A 68 4.69 19.40 15.04
N GLY A 69 3.47 19.03 15.43
CA GLY A 69 2.31 18.96 14.52
C GLY A 69 2.06 20.22 13.69
N SER A 70 1.95 21.40 14.31
CA SER A 70 1.66 22.67 13.63
C SER A 70 2.90 23.42 13.13
N GLU A 71 4.09 23.05 13.59
CA GLU A 71 5.34 23.77 13.29
C GLU A 71 6.20 23.05 12.24
N ALA A 72 5.93 21.77 11.98
CA ALA A 72 6.60 21.04 10.92
C ALA A 72 6.11 21.51 9.53
N ALA A 73 7.04 21.55 8.57
CA ALA A 73 6.69 21.73 7.17
C ALA A 73 5.69 20.63 6.72
N SER A 74 4.68 20.98 5.93
CA SER A 74 3.78 20.02 5.29
C SER A 74 3.94 20.12 3.77
N PRO A 75 4.05 19.00 3.04
CA PRO A 75 4.24 17.63 3.57
C PRO A 75 5.64 17.48 4.21
N CYS A 76 5.77 16.65 5.26
CA CYS A 76 7.08 16.22 5.73
C CYS A 76 7.28 14.70 5.67
N PHE A 77 8.53 14.29 5.51
CA PHE A 77 8.97 12.92 5.66
C PHE A 77 9.71 12.74 7.01
N TRP A 78 9.14 11.94 7.90
CA TRP A 78 9.74 11.61 9.19
C TRP A 78 10.55 10.32 9.13
N TYR A 79 11.82 10.43 9.52
CA TYR A 79 12.71 9.29 9.72
C TYR A 79 13.56 9.47 10.99
N ALA A 80 13.92 8.36 11.63
CA ALA A 80 14.66 8.35 12.88
C ALA A 80 16.17 8.52 12.65
N GLU A 81 16.72 7.82 11.67
CA GLU A 81 18.16 7.81 11.38
C GLU A 81 18.47 7.70 9.89
N TYR A 82 19.64 8.20 9.50
CA TYR A 82 20.25 7.92 8.20
C TYR A 82 21.33 6.85 8.39
N ILE A 83 21.23 5.77 7.64
CA ILE A 83 22.17 4.65 7.65
C ILE A 83 23.15 4.90 6.51
N GLU A 84 24.33 5.43 6.84
CA GLU A 84 25.34 5.87 5.87
C GLU A 84 25.77 4.74 4.93
N ASP A 85 26.09 3.57 5.48
CA ASP A 85 26.57 2.40 4.72
C ASP A 85 25.60 1.90 3.64
N GLU A 86 24.30 2.14 3.82
CA GLU A 86 23.26 1.72 2.87
C GLU A 86 22.71 2.87 2.03
N GLY A 87 23.04 4.12 2.37
CA GLY A 87 22.42 5.30 1.79
C GLY A 87 20.89 5.33 1.99
N LYS A 88 20.40 4.88 3.15
CA LYS A 88 18.95 4.73 3.43
C LYS A 88 18.53 5.44 4.70
N TRP A 89 17.30 5.93 4.72
CA TRP A 89 16.63 6.35 5.95
C TRP A 89 16.01 5.14 6.64
N ARG A 90 16.13 5.08 7.96
CA ARG A 90 15.30 4.20 8.79
C ARG A 90 14.22 5.03 9.45
N GLY A 91 12.99 4.59 9.31
CA GLY A 91 11.88 5.20 10.02
C GLY A 91 11.84 4.81 11.51
N PRO A 92 10.96 5.49 12.27
CA PRO A 92 10.67 5.13 13.66
C PRO A 92 10.08 3.72 13.79
N SER A 93 10.11 3.18 15.02
CA SER A 93 9.43 1.92 15.33
C SER A 93 7.90 2.04 15.15
N VAL A 94 7.21 0.92 14.89
CA VAL A 94 5.73 0.92 14.81
C VAL A 94 5.08 1.42 16.09
N GLN A 95 5.67 1.14 17.26
CA GLN A 95 5.18 1.62 18.55
C GLN A 95 5.34 3.15 18.66
N THR A 96 6.41 3.71 18.12
CA THR A 96 6.62 5.15 18.08
C THR A 96 5.62 5.82 17.13
N LEU A 97 5.34 5.23 15.97
CA LEU A 97 4.29 5.71 15.05
C LEU A 97 2.90 5.66 15.68
N ASP A 98 2.54 4.56 16.35
CA ASP A 98 1.25 4.45 17.04
C ASP A 98 1.11 5.52 18.14
N ARG A 99 2.16 5.77 18.93
CA ARG A 99 2.14 6.85 19.92
C ARG A 99 1.99 8.22 19.28
N ALA A 100 2.68 8.47 18.17
CA ALA A 100 2.59 9.74 17.44
C ALA A 100 1.18 10.00 16.89
N VAL A 101 0.60 9.01 16.23
CA VAL A 101 -0.77 9.06 15.70
C VAL A 101 -1.77 9.28 16.84
N ALA A 102 -1.63 8.56 17.96
CA ALA A 102 -2.50 8.72 19.12
C ALA A 102 -2.43 10.12 19.73
N ALA A 103 -1.22 10.64 19.95
CA ALA A 103 -1.00 11.97 20.51
C ALA A 103 -1.58 13.06 19.61
N GLN A 104 -1.39 12.95 18.29
CA GLN A 104 -1.96 13.91 17.34
C GLN A 104 -3.50 13.89 17.35
N ARG A 105 -4.12 12.70 17.39
CA ARG A 105 -5.58 12.58 17.51
C ARG A 105 -6.11 13.22 18.79
N GLN A 106 -5.42 13.04 19.92
CA GLN A 106 -5.78 13.63 21.21
C GLN A 106 -5.66 15.15 21.22
N ALA A 107 -4.65 15.70 20.55
CA ALA A 107 -4.42 17.15 20.49
C ALA A 107 -5.51 17.91 19.71
N GLY A 108 -6.42 17.22 19.01
CA GLY A 108 -7.51 17.85 18.25
C GLY A 108 -7.03 18.73 17.10
N VAL A 109 -5.75 18.62 16.72
CA VAL A 109 -5.16 19.36 15.61
C VAL A 109 -5.86 18.89 14.33
N GLY A 110 -6.61 19.79 13.69
CA GLY A 110 -7.43 19.47 12.53
C GLY A 110 -6.64 18.88 11.35
N LYS A 111 -7.34 18.14 10.49
CA LYS A 111 -6.94 17.74 9.13
C LYS A 111 -5.51 17.21 8.94
N SER A 112 -4.92 16.46 9.89
CA SER A 112 -3.60 15.84 9.67
C SER A 112 -3.68 14.34 9.37
N CYS A 113 -2.95 13.91 8.36
CA CYS A 113 -2.91 12.54 7.87
C CYS A 113 -1.50 11.94 7.95
N TRP A 114 -1.44 10.61 7.97
CA TRP A 114 -0.22 9.82 8.02
C TRP A 114 -0.17 8.87 6.83
N VAL A 115 0.93 8.89 6.08
CA VAL A 115 1.15 7.99 4.94
C VAL A 115 2.44 7.21 5.14
N ILE A 116 2.32 5.91 5.36
CA ILE A 116 3.41 5.10 5.90
C ILE A 116 3.82 4.04 4.87
N GLU A 117 5.10 3.99 4.51
CA GLU A 117 5.66 2.86 3.77
C GLU A 117 6.06 1.73 4.73
N GLY A 118 5.31 0.64 4.75
CA GLY A 118 5.74 -0.60 5.38
C GLY A 118 6.60 -1.43 4.45
N ASP A 119 7.37 -2.38 4.99
CA ASP A 119 8.05 -3.45 4.26
C ASP A 119 9.08 -3.08 3.17
N GLY A 120 10.33 -3.51 3.39
CA GLY A 120 11.32 -3.60 2.31
C GLY A 120 10.96 -4.70 1.30
N ALA A 121 10.98 -4.37 0.00
CA ALA A 121 10.76 -5.34 -1.09
C ALA A 121 11.84 -5.33 -2.18
N ARG A 122 12.92 -4.54 -2.01
CA ARG A 122 14.08 -4.48 -2.93
C ARG A 122 13.71 -4.29 -4.42
N GLY A 123 12.71 -3.45 -4.71
CA GLY A 123 12.26 -3.16 -6.08
C GLY A 123 11.58 -4.32 -6.81
N LYS A 124 11.21 -5.40 -6.10
CA LYS A 124 10.48 -6.54 -6.68
C LYS A 124 9.04 -6.19 -7.04
N LYS A 125 8.39 -7.05 -7.83
CA LYS A 125 7.00 -6.86 -8.29
C LYS A 125 5.97 -7.42 -7.30
N LEU A 126 6.37 -8.45 -6.57
CA LEU A 126 5.56 -9.13 -5.56
C LEU A 126 6.41 -9.35 -4.29
N LYS A 127 5.78 -9.48 -3.13
CA LYS A 127 6.46 -9.82 -1.88
C LYS A 127 5.73 -10.95 -1.16
N LEU A 128 6.49 -11.86 -0.56
CA LEU A 128 6.05 -12.79 0.48
C LEU A 128 6.65 -12.36 1.83
N TRP A 129 5.94 -12.68 2.92
CA TRP A 129 6.26 -12.20 4.25
C TRP A 129 6.68 -13.34 5.15
N ARG A 130 7.67 -13.04 6.00
CA ARG A 130 7.99 -13.90 7.13
C ARG A 130 6.92 -13.73 8.20
N THR A 131 6.92 -14.61 9.20
CA THR A 131 5.98 -14.56 10.33
C THR A 131 6.08 -13.27 11.15
N ASP A 132 7.25 -12.62 11.14
CA ASP A 132 7.53 -11.34 11.81
C ASP A 132 7.25 -10.12 10.92
N GLU A 133 6.67 -10.29 9.73
CA GLU A 133 6.31 -9.20 8.83
C GLU A 133 4.86 -9.33 8.33
N PRO A 134 4.24 -8.23 7.85
CA PRO A 134 4.70 -6.84 7.88
C PRO A 134 4.57 -6.26 9.28
N GLN A 135 5.31 -5.20 9.56
CA GLN A 135 5.13 -4.38 10.75
C GLN A 135 4.26 -3.17 10.37
N ILE A 136 2.94 -3.31 10.53
CA ILE A 136 1.95 -2.26 10.26
C ILE A 136 1.57 -1.61 11.60
N PRO A 137 1.57 -0.27 11.71
CA PRO A 137 1.08 0.42 12.92
C PRO A 137 -0.37 0.02 13.23
N ARG A 138 -0.69 -0.17 14.52
CA ARG A 138 -2.03 -0.62 14.95
C ARG A 138 -3.11 0.41 14.68
N LEU A 139 -2.75 1.70 14.64
CA LEU A 139 -3.70 2.79 14.39
C LEU A 139 -3.95 3.06 12.91
N THR A 140 -3.37 2.25 12.00
CA THR A 140 -3.67 2.27 10.58
C THR A 140 -5.16 2.02 10.35
N GLU A 141 -5.79 2.94 9.63
CA GLU A 141 -7.20 2.87 9.26
C GLU A 141 -7.37 2.12 7.93
N CYS A 142 -6.47 2.39 6.98
CA CYS A 142 -6.45 1.73 5.67
C CYS A 142 -5.05 1.15 5.35
N ALA A 143 -4.96 -0.17 5.23
CA ALA A 143 -3.77 -0.85 4.76
C ALA A 143 -3.88 -1.15 3.25
N VAL A 144 -2.82 -0.85 2.50
CA VAL A 144 -2.77 -1.05 1.04
C VAL A 144 -1.72 -2.08 0.71
N LEU A 145 -2.14 -3.27 0.29
CA LEU A 145 -1.27 -4.28 -0.28
C LEU A 145 -0.97 -3.94 -1.75
N VAL A 146 0.27 -3.58 -2.06
CA VAL A 146 0.71 -3.26 -3.42
C VAL A 146 1.39 -4.45 -4.08
N PHE A 147 1.08 -4.69 -5.34
CA PHE A 147 1.88 -5.50 -6.25
C PHE A 147 1.85 -4.91 -7.67
N SER A 148 2.78 -5.31 -8.53
CA SER A 148 2.83 -4.79 -9.90
C SER A 148 1.71 -5.35 -10.77
N SER A 149 0.93 -4.47 -11.42
CA SER A 149 -0.08 -4.86 -12.42
C SER A 149 0.54 -5.58 -13.63
N GLY A 150 1.83 -5.35 -13.90
CA GLY A 150 2.59 -6.04 -14.94
C GLY A 150 2.80 -7.54 -14.68
N LEU A 151 2.38 -8.07 -13.53
CA LEU A 151 2.33 -9.51 -13.31
C LEU A 151 1.18 -10.17 -14.10
N TRP A 152 0.06 -9.48 -14.30
CA TRP A 152 -1.15 -10.09 -14.84
C TRP A 152 -0.95 -10.73 -16.22
N GLY A 153 -1.35 -12.00 -16.35
CA GLY A 153 -1.18 -12.81 -17.55
C GLY A 153 0.25 -13.30 -17.80
N ASN A 154 1.22 -12.93 -16.96
CA ASN A 154 2.62 -13.30 -17.12
C ASN A 154 3.05 -14.41 -16.15
N LEU A 155 4.05 -15.16 -16.58
CA LEU A 155 4.73 -16.16 -15.75
C LEU A 155 5.47 -15.47 -14.59
N ILE A 156 5.19 -15.91 -13.36
CA ILE A 156 5.85 -15.43 -12.15
C ILE A 156 7.23 -16.07 -12.07
N ARG A 157 8.28 -15.26 -12.21
CA ARG A 157 9.67 -15.74 -12.04
C ARG A 157 10.12 -15.47 -10.62
N GLU A 158 11.05 -16.28 -10.13
CA GLU A 158 11.66 -16.08 -8.80
C GLU A 158 12.21 -14.66 -8.63
N ARG A 159 12.86 -14.13 -9.68
CA ARG A 159 13.38 -12.75 -9.70
C ARG A 159 12.31 -11.66 -9.53
N ASP A 160 11.03 -11.95 -9.75
CA ASP A 160 9.93 -11.00 -9.61
C ASP A 160 9.41 -10.93 -8.16
N VAL A 161 9.75 -11.91 -7.32
CA VAL A 161 9.19 -12.09 -5.97
C VAL A 161 10.27 -11.81 -4.91
N HIS A 162 9.96 -10.95 -3.95
CA HIS A 162 10.78 -10.83 -2.74
C HIS A 162 10.44 -11.99 -1.81
N ARG A 163 11.48 -12.76 -1.42
CA ARG A 163 11.39 -13.97 -0.60
C ARG A 163 10.60 -15.11 -1.25
N ALA A 164 10.94 -15.43 -2.49
CA ALA A 164 10.29 -16.48 -3.26
C ALA A 164 10.31 -17.85 -2.56
N GLU A 165 11.32 -18.10 -1.73
CA GLU A 165 11.51 -19.31 -0.94
C GLU A 165 10.37 -19.62 0.03
N ILE A 166 9.58 -18.61 0.43
CA ILE A 166 8.45 -18.78 1.38
C ILE A 166 7.30 -19.55 0.74
N PHE A 167 7.07 -19.36 -0.56
CA PHE A 167 6.03 -20.10 -1.27
C PHE A 167 6.49 -20.44 -2.70
N PRO A 168 7.36 -21.47 -2.84
CA PRO A 168 7.97 -21.81 -4.13
C PRO A 168 6.95 -22.12 -5.22
N ALA A 169 5.81 -22.74 -4.86
CA ALA A 169 4.73 -23.10 -5.76
C ALA A 169 4.01 -21.89 -6.41
N LEU A 170 4.29 -20.67 -5.95
CA LEU A 170 3.84 -19.45 -6.62
C LEU A 170 4.63 -19.19 -7.91
N THR A 171 5.93 -19.47 -7.89
CA THR A 171 6.78 -19.32 -9.08
C THR A 171 6.42 -20.37 -10.14
N GLY A 172 6.56 -20.01 -11.42
CA GLY A 172 6.15 -20.88 -12.53
C GLY A 172 4.64 -20.89 -12.81
N SER A 173 3.82 -20.26 -11.97
CA SER A 173 2.40 -20.03 -12.26
C SER A 173 2.21 -18.78 -13.13
N ILE A 174 1.14 -18.77 -13.94
CA ILE A 174 0.68 -17.55 -14.63
C ILE A 174 -0.15 -16.73 -13.65
N TRP A 175 0.20 -15.46 -13.46
CA TRP A 175 -0.57 -14.58 -12.57
C TRP A 175 -1.96 -14.29 -13.15
N ASN A 176 -2.99 -14.79 -12.50
CA ASN A 176 -4.39 -14.61 -12.88
C ASN A 176 -5.26 -14.46 -11.62
N ALA A 177 -6.58 -14.44 -11.78
CA ALA A 177 -7.50 -14.23 -10.66
C ALA A 177 -7.37 -15.31 -9.56
N GLY A 178 -7.34 -16.60 -9.94
CA GLY A 178 -7.20 -17.70 -8.99
C GLY A 178 -5.84 -17.71 -8.26
N VAL A 179 -4.75 -17.42 -8.97
CA VAL A 179 -3.42 -17.29 -8.36
C VAL A 179 -3.34 -16.07 -7.44
N THR A 180 -3.99 -14.96 -7.80
CA THR A 180 -4.11 -13.78 -6.94
C THR A 180 -4.80 -14.15 -5.63
N TRP A 181 -5.93 -14.87 -5.65
CA TRP A 181 -6.59 -15.31 -4.42
C TRP A 181 -5.73 -16.25 -3.56
N ARG A 182 -5.00 -17.19 -4.18
CA ARG A 182 -4.04 -18.05 -3.45
C ARG A 182 -2.95 -17.23 -2.77
N TYR A 183 -2.46 -16.19 -3.43
CA TYR A 183 -1.50 -15.25 -2.86
C TYR A 183 -2.11 -14.44 -1.71
N LEU A 184 -3.31 -13.88 -1.90
CA LEU A 184 -3.98 -13.07 -0.87
C LEU A 184 -4.21 -13.87 0.40
N ARG A 185 -4.61 -15.14 0.29
CA ARG A 185 -4.82 -16.04 1.44
C ARG A 185 -3.61 -16.16 2.36
N ILE A 186 -2.39 -16.10 1.81
CA ILE A 186 -1.13 -16.20 2.57
C ILE A 186 -0.50 -14.82 2.82
N SER A 187 -1.17 -13.75 2.41
CA SER A 187 -0.72 -12.38 2.60
C SER A 187 -1.25 -11.78 3.91
N PRO A 188 -0.75 -10.61 4.32
CA PRO A 188 -1.19 -9.93 5.53
C PRO A 188 -2.67 -9.51 5.51
N VAL A 189 -3.29 -9.45 4.33
CA VAL A 189 -4.73 -9.12 4.16
C VAL A 189 -5.62 -10.05 4.98
N PHE A 190 -5.25 -11.33 5.08
CA PHE A 190 -6.00 -12.36 5.82
C PHE A 190 -5.35 -12.73 7.17
N ASN A 191 -4.44 -11.89 7.67
CA ASN A 191 -3.91 -12.05 9.01
C ASN A 191 -4.89 -11.45 10.04
N SER A 192 -5.37 -12.29 10.97
CA SER A 192 -6.32 -11.89 12.02
C SER A 192 -5.87 -10.66 12.84
N LEU A 193 -4.56 -10.43 12.97
CA LEU A 193 -3.99 -9.27 13.67
C LEU A 193 -4.41 -7.93 13.01
N TYR A 194 -4.67 -7.93 11.71
CA TYR A 194 -4.98 -6.75 10.91
C TYR A 194 -6.43 -6.74 10.40
N ARG A 195 -7.30 -7.57 10.98
CA ARG A 195 -8.67 -7.78 10.47
C ARG A 195 -9.56 -6.54 10.56
N ASP A 196 -9.30 -5.67 11.54
CA ASP A 196 -10.13 -4.49 11.82
C ASP A 196 -9.75 -3.28 10.94
N MET A 197 -8.63 -3.37 10.20
CA MET A 197 -8.23 -2.36 9.22
C MET A 197 -9.06 -2.52 7.94
N ALA A 198 -9.35 -1.41 7.25
CA ALA A 198 -9.78 -1.49 5.87
C ALA A 198 -8.61 -1.94 4.99
N TRP A 199 -8.84 -2.88 4.08
CA TRP A 199 -7.81 -3.37 3.17
C TRP A 199 -8.09 -2.98 1.73
N VAL A 200 -7.07 -2.44 1.08
CA VAL A 200 -7.03 -2.25 -0.38
C VAL A 200 -5.95 -3.16 -0.95
N VAL A 201 -6.31 -3.98 -1.92
CA VAL A 201 -5.37 -4.75 -2.74
C VAL A 201 -5.17 -4.01 -4.05
N PHE A 202 -4.00 -3.39 -4.21
CA PHE A 202 -3.71 -2.47 -5.31
C PHE A 202 -2.71 -3.07 -6.32
N ALA A 203 -3.23 -3.37 -7.51
CA ALA A 203 -2.43 -3.74 -8.68
C ALA A 203 -1.90 -2.47 -9.38
N ASN A 204 -0.65 -2.11 -9.08
CA ASN A 204 -0.03 -0.86 -9.50
C ASN A 204 0.79 -1.00 -10.80
N GLY A 205 0.54 -0.13 -11.77
CA GLY A 205 1.36 0.06 -12.95
C GLY A 205 0.58 0.69 -14.11
N PRO A 206 1.19 0.86 -15.29
CA PRO A 206 0.53 1.49 -16.42
C PRO A 206 -0.59 0.59 -16.96
N VAL A 207 -1.81 0.81 -16.46
CA VAL A 207 -2.99 0.04 -16.85
C VAL A 207 -3.91 0.80 -17.79
N PHE A 208 -3.88 2.13 -17.79
CA PHE A 208 -4.68 2.95 -18.69
C PHE A 208 -3.94 3.30 -19.97
N PRO A 209 -4.65 3.56 -21.08
CA PRO A 209 -4.03 3.91 -22.34
C PRO A 209 -3.39 5.29 -22.22
N LYS A 210 -2.08 5.37 -22.46
CA LYS A 210 -1.37 6.64 -22.69
C LYS A 210 -1.44 7.07 -24.15
N ALA A 211 -1.75 6.14 -25.06
CA ALA A 211 -1.95 6.32 -26.50
C ALA A 211 -2.86 5.20 -27.06
N PRO A 212 -3.52 5.38 -28.23
CA PRO A 212 -4.31 4.31 -28.85
C PRO A 212 -3.48 3.03 -29.05
N GLY A 213 -3.98 1.89 -28.57
CA GLY A 213 -3.30 0.59 -28.68
C GLY A 213 -2.28 0.27 -27.58
N ASN A 214 -2.04 1.16 -26.62
CA ASN A 214 -1.34 0.82 -25.37
C ASN A 214 -2.33 0.85 -24.19
N GLY A 215 -2.13 0.02 -23.16
CA GLY A 215 -3.00 0.00 -21.98
C GLY A 215 -4.38 -0.64 -22.19
N MET A 216 -5.20 -0.63 -21.14
CA MET A 216 -6.55 -1.20 -21.10
C MET A 216 -7.58 -0.08 -20.96
N SER A 217 -8.71 -0.19 -21.65
CA SER A 217 -9.86 0.67 -21.36
C SER A 217 -10.34 0.49 -19.92
N GLU A 218 -11.01 1.49 -19.37
CA GLU A 218 -11.60 1.40 -18.02
C GLU A 218 -12.55 0.20 -17.89
N GLY A 219 -13.34 -0.08 -18.92
CA GLY A 219 -14.20 -1.27 -18.97
C GLY A 219 -13.42 -2.59 -18.90
N ALA A 220 -12.24 -2.66 -19.53
CA ALA A 220 -11.38 -3.85 -19.43
C ALA A 220 -10.73 -4.00 -18.05
N VAL A 221 -10.35 -2.89 -17.39
CA VAL A 221 -9.87 -2.89 -16.00
C VAL A 221 -10.95 -3.37 -15.05
N LEU A 222 -12.17 -2.83 -15.18
CA LEU A 222 -13.33 -3.26 -14.40
C LEU A 222 -13.69 -4.72 -14.67
N SER A 223 -13.56 -5.20 -15.90
CA SER A 223 -13.76 -6.62 -16.22
C SER A 223 -12.77 -7.50 -15.45
N ARG A 224 -11.48 -7.14 -15.38
CA ARG A 224 -10.47 -7.90 -14.62
C ARG A 224 -10.73 -7.89 -13.12
N LEU A 225 -11.14 -6.74 -12.57
CA LEU A 225 -11.56 -6.64 -11.17
C LEU A 225 -12.81 -7.48 -10.91
N GLY A 226 -13.75 -7.50 -11.87
CA GLY A 226 -14.94 -8.35 -11.84
C GLY A 226 -14.60 -9.84 -11.92
N ASP A 227 -13.58 -10.24 -12.69
CA ASP A 227 -13.12 -11.63 -12.72
C ASP A 227 -12.55 -12.08 -11.38
N LEU A 228 -11.80 -11.21 -10.68
CA LEU A 228 -11.37 -11.46 -9.30
C LEU A 228 -12.56 -11.64 -8.37
N SER A 229 -13.57 -10.78 -8.45
CA SER A 229 -14.80 -10.92 -7.66
C SER A 229 -15.57 -12.21 -7.98
N ARG A 230 -15.67 -12.62 -9.25
CA ARG A 230 -16.39 -13.85 -9.64
C ARG A 230 -15.65 -15.14 -9.33
N THR A 231 -14.32 -15.08 -9.23
CA THR A 231 -13.46 -16.22 -8.88
C THR A 231 -13.17 -16.28 -7.39
N GLU A 232 -13.96 -15.56 -6.58
CA GLU A 232 -13.90 -15.61 -5.13
C GLU A 232 -14.00 -17.07 -4.64
N PRO A 233 -12.97 -17.57 -3.94
CA PRO A 233 -12.93 -18.97 -3.58
C PRO A 233 -13.80 -19.26 -2.35
N ASP A 234 -14.41 -20.45 -2.31
CA ASP A 234 -15.33 -20.87 -1.23
C ASP A 234 -14.74 -20.77 0.19
N TRP A 235 -13.41 -20.89 0.32
CA TRP A 235 -12.74 -20.76 1.61
C TRP A 235 -12.89 -19.36 2.20
N LEU A 236 -13.15 -18.34 1.39
CA LEU A 236 -13.28 -16.96 1.86
C LEU A 236 -14.45 -16.80 2.84
N ARG A 237 -15.52 -17.58 2.65
CA ARG A 237 -16.67 -17.64 3.55
C ARG A 237 -16.40 -18.34 4.88
N ARG A 238 -15.26 -19.04 5.00
CA ARG A 238 -14.90 -19.90 6.14
C ARG A 238 -13.71 -19.36 6.93
N VAL A 239 -13.05 -18.32 6.44
CA VAL A 239 -11.88 -17.71 7.06
C VAL A 239 -12.30 -16.36 7.62
N GLU A 240 -11.82 -16.03 8.82
CA GLU A 240 -11.93 -14.67 9.34
C GLU A 240 -11.03 -13.73 8.54
N GLY A 241 -11.61 -13.13 7.50
CA GLY A 241 -10.95 -12.13 6.65
C GLY A 241 -10.98 -10.71 7.22
N PRO A 242 -10.47 -9.74 6.45
CA PRO A 242 -10.58 -8.33 6.81
C PRO A 242 -12.05 -7.91 6.87
N ARG A 243 -12.39 -6.94 7.71
CA ARG A 243 -13.76 -6.41 7.79
C ARG A 243 -14.18 -5.63 6.55
N HIS A 244 -13.22 -5.04 5.85
CA HIS A 244 -13.43 -4.37 4.58
C HIS A 244 -12.34 -4.74 3.59
N LEU A 245 -12.73 -5.11 2.36
CA LEU A 245 -11.82 -5.45 1.28
C LEU A 245 -12.20 -4.77 -0.04
N ARG A 246 -11.27 -3.99 -0.56
CA ARG A 246 -11.33 -3.33 -1.85
C ARG A 246 -10.26 -3.90 -2.77
N LEU A 247 -10.63 -4.21 -4.01
CA LEU A 247 -9.68 -4.54 -5.07
C LEU A 247 -9.51 -3.32 -5.97
N ALA A 248 -8.28 -2.88 -6.17
CA ALA A 248 -7.97 -1.69 -6.97
C ALA A 248 -6.92 -1.99 -8.04
N MET A 249 -7.03 -1.29 -9.17
CA MET A 249 -6.07 -1.36 -10.26
C MET A 249 -5.89 0.04 -10.85
N GLY A 250 -4.63 0.46 -11.03
CA GLY A 250 -4.32 1.84 -11.40
C GLY A 250 -2.83 2.07 -11.59
N ASP A 251 -2.47 3.32 -11.88
CA ASP A 251 -1.09 3.77 -11.99
C ASP A 251 -0.82 4.81 -10.91
N ALA A 252 0.01 4.46 -9.92
CA ALA A 252 0.36 5.37 -8.86
C ALA A 252 1.08 6.63 -9.37
N LYS A 253 1.74 6.58 -10.53
CA LYS A 253 2.39 7.77 -11.13
C LYS A 253 1.37 8.76 -11.70
N GLU A 254 0.21 8.27 -12.10
CA GLU A 254 -0.88 9.09 -12.66
C GLU A 254 -1.87 9.52 -11.57
N GLY A 255 -1.70 9.03 -10.33
CA GLY A 255 -2.61 9.34 -9.23
C GLY A 255 -4.03 8.87 -9.47
N ARG A 256 -4.22 7.78 -10.23
CA ARG A 256 -5.55 7.30 -10.63
C ARG A 256 -5.69 5.80 -10.43
N ALA A 257 -6.80 5.41 -9.81
CA ALA A 257 -7.20 4.02 -9.68
C ALA A 257 -8.68 3.83 -10.00
N LEU A 258 -9.02 2.63 -10.47
CA LEU A 258 -10.37 2.07 -10.44
C LEU A 258 -10.40 0.97 -9.39
N TRP A 259 -11.53 0.84 -8.71
CA TRP A 259 -11.68 -0.18 -7.68
C TRP A 259 -13.07 -0.78 -7.64
N TYR A 260 -13.12 -1.93 -6.98
CA TYR A 260 -14.29 -2.74 -6.71
C TYR A 260 -14.35 -3.03 -5.21
N ASP A 261 -15.42 -2.59 -4.56
CA ASP A 261 -15.69 -2.91 -3.16
C ASP A 261 -16.33 -4.29 -3.06
N LEU A 262 -15.66 -5.22 -2.39
CA LEU A 262 -16.20 -6.56 -2.14
C LEU A 262 -17.15 -6.54 -0.92
N TRP A 263 -16.64 -6.13 0.25
CA TRP A 263 -17.37 -5.92 1.50
C TRP A 263 -16.66 -4.91 2.40
#